data_AF-A0AAW5QHB5-F1
#
_entry.id   AF-A0AAW5QHB5-F1
#
_cell.length_a   1.000
_cell.length_b   1.000
_cell.length_c   1.000
_cell.angle_alpha   90.00
_cell.angle_beta   90.00
_cell.angle_gamma   90.00
#
_symmetry.space_group_name_H-M   'P 1'
#
loop_
_entity.id
_entity.type
_entity.pdbx_description
1 polymer ?
#
loop_
_entity_poly.entity_id
_entity_poly.type
_entity_poly.pdbx_seq_one_letter_code
_entity_poly.pdbx_strand_id
1 'polypeptide(L)'
;MSASVVRRTQQERREETIGRILDATITALAELGYTATTIGEVCRRSGVSSGGVFRHCPTRLDLMIAAADAVRERQFANFEAGLAALGDEHADISESCGCASNCCAPPAGPR
;
A
#
# COMPACT_ATOMS: atom_id res chain seq x y z
N MET A 1 34.80 13.95 1.68
CA MET A 1 33.97 12.74 1.74
C MET A 1 33.03 12.76 0.55
N SER A 2 33.34 12.03 -0.52
CA SER A 2 32.49 11.98 -1.71
C SER A 2 31.62 10.74 -1.62
N ALA A 3 30.30 10.93 -1.53
CA ALA A 3 29.34 9.82 -1.56
C ALA A 3 29.28 9.28 -3.00
N SER A 4 29.58 7.98 -3.18
CA SER A 4 29.41 7.33 -4.47
C SER A 4 27.91 7.27 -4.80
N VAL A 5 27.50 7.89 -5.90
CA VAL A 5 26.13 7.79 -6.42
C VAL A 5 25.89 6.32 -6.80
N VAL A 6 25.12 5.61 -5.99
CA VAL A 6 24.66 4.26 -6.31
C VAL A 6 23.85 4.37 -7.60
N ARG A 7 24.37 3.83 -8.71
CA ARG A 7 23.65 3.85 -9.98
C ARG A 7 22.42 2.97 -9.83
N ARG A 8 21.25 3.59 -9.93
CA ARG A 8 19.97 2.88 -9.99
C ARG A 8 20.02 1.81 -11.08
N THR A 9 19.57 0.62 -10.76
CA THR A 9 19.44 -0.49 -11.70
C THR A 9 18.40 -0.13 -12.78
N GLN A 10 18.40 -0.89 -13.88
CA GLN A 10 17.35 -0.74 -14.90
C GLN A 10 15.97 -1.11 -14.34
N GLN A 11 15.93 -2.05 -13.39
CA GLN A 11 14.69 -2.48 -12.75
C GLN A 11 14.06 -1.36 -11.93
N GLU A 12 14.84 -0.69 -11.07
CA GLU A 12 14.34 0.43 -10.25
C GLU A 12 13.80 1.58 -11.11
N ARG A 13 14.45 1.90 -12.23
CA ARG A 13 13.97 2.93 -13.16
C ARG A 13 12.65 2.53 -13.83
N ARG A 14 12.50 1.24 -14.15
CA ARG A 14 11.25 0.71 -14.72
C ARG A 14 10.12 0.79 -13.70
N GLU A 15 10.37 0.34 -12.47
CA GLU A 15 9.38 0.39 -11.37
C GLU A 15 8.97 1.83 -11.06
N GLU A 16 9.91 2.75 -10.97
CA GLU A 16 9.64 4.18 -10.75
C GLU A 16 8.81 4.79 -11.89
N THR A 17 9.09 4.41 -13.14
CA THR A 17 8.31 4.88 -14.29
C THR A 17 6.89 4.33 -14.26
N ILE A 18 6.73 3.04 -13.96
CA ILE A 18 5.41 2.41 -13.82
C ILE A 18 4.63 3.07 -12.68
N GLY A 19 5.27 3.29 -11.52
CA GLY A 19 4.66 3.97 -10.38
C GLY A 19 4.08 5.33 -10.75
N ARG A 20 4.86 6.18 -11.44
CA ARG A 20 4.39 7.50 -11.91
C ARG A 20 3.20 7.43 -12.86
N ILE A 21 3.16 6.43 -13.75
CA ILE A 21 2.03 6.23 -14.67
C ILE A 21 0.78 5.84 -13.89
N LEU A 22 0.91 4.91 -12.94
CA LEU A 22 -0.22 4.42 -12.14
C LEU A 22 -0.74 5.50 -11.21
N ASP A 23 0.14 6.25 -10.54
CA ASP A 23 -0.23 7.39 -9.68
C ASP A 23 -0.96 8.48 -10.46
N ALA A 24 -0.49 8.82 -11.66
CA ALA A 24 -1.18 9.76 -12.53
C ALA A 24 -2.58 9.26 -12.94
N THR A 25 -2.73 7.96 -13.20
CA THR A 25 -3.98 7.33 -13.64
C THR A 25 -5.00 7.27 -12.51
N ILE A 26 -4.70 6.55 -11.43
CA ILE A 26 -4.74 7.07 -10.07
C ILE A 26 -5.61 8.31 -9.81
N THR A 27 -4.88 9.41 -9.67
CA THR A 27 -5.39 10.74 -9.40
C THR A 27 -6.37 11.22 -10.47
N ALA A 28 -6.12 10.96 -11.76
CA ALA A 28 -7.03 11.38 -12.83
C ALA A 28 -8.40 10.69 -12.73
N LEU A 29 -8.43 9.40 -12.39
CA LEU A 29 -9.68 8.67 -12.16
C LEU A 29 -10.44 9.24 -10.97
N ALA A 30 -9.74 9.53 -9.88
CA ALA A 30 -10.35 10.09 -8.67
C ALA A 30 -10.91 11.50 -8.89
N GLU A 31 -10.22 12.35 -9.67
CA GLU A 31 -10.60 13.75 -9.87
C GLU A 31 -11.55 13.97 -11.05
N LEU A 32 -11.36 13.24 -12.15
CA LEU A 32 -12.03 13.50 -13.43
C LEU A 32 -13.01 12.38 -13.83
N GLY A 33 -12.91 11.21 -13.19
CA GLY A 33 -13.64 10.02 -13.57
C GLY A 33 -13.09 9.32 -14.81
N TYR A 34 -13.70 8.17 -15.14
CA TYR A 34 -13.20 7.27 -16.18
C TYR A 34 -13.15 7.92 -17.58
N THR A 35 -14.24 8.56 -18.00
CA THR A 35 -14.37 9.09 -19.38
C THR A 35 -13.32 10.16 -19.69
N ALA A 36 -13.05 11.06 -18.74
CA ALA A 36 -12.07 12.13 -18.90
C ALA A 36 -10.62 11.68 -18.67
N THR A 37 -10.41 10.48 -18.08
CA THR A 37 -9.08 9.89 -17.94
C THR A 37 -8.61 9.30 -19.27
N THR A 38 -8.00 10.15 -20.08
CA THR A 38 -7.41 9.80 -21.39
C THR A 38 -5.92 9.49 -21.25
N ILE A 39 -5.35 8.80 -22.24
CA ILE A 39 -3.89 8.54 -22.28
C ILE A 39 -3.11 9.85 -22.31
N GLY A 40 -3.61 10.88 -23.01
CA GLY A 40 -2.97 12.20 -23.04
C GLY A 40 -2.91 12.85 -21.66
N GLU A 41 -3.98 12.76 -20.88
CA GLU A 41 -4.02 13.29 -19.52
C GLU A 41 -3.06 12.55 -18.59
N VAL A 42 -2.99 11.22 -18.70
CA VAL A 42 -2.04 10.41 -17.94
C VAL A 42 -0.59 10.75 -18.31
N CYS A 43 -0.28 10.92 -19.59
CA CYS A 43 1.05 11.34 -20.05
C CYS A 43 1.43 12.72 -19.50
N ARG A 44 0.49 13.68 -19.54
CA ARG A 44 0.68 15.04 -19.01
C ARG A 44 1.01 15.02 -17.52
N ARG A 45 0.31 14.22 -16.73
CA ARG A 45 0.50 14.12 -15.27
C ARG A 45 1.75 13.31 -14.88
N SER A 46 2.00 12.19 -15.54
CA SER A 46 3.14 11.29 -15.23
C SER A 46 4.48 11.81 -15.76
N GLY A 47 4.47 12.70 -16.74
CA GLY A 47 5.66 13.13 -17.48
C GLY A 47 6.26 12.03 -18.35
N VAL A 48 5.50 10.97 -18.63
CA VAL A 48 5.92 9.85 -19.49
C VAL A 48 5.28 10.00 -20.87
N SER A 49 6.04 9.71 -21.92
CA SER A 49 5.52 9.71 -23.30
C SER A 49 4.47 8.63 -23.52
N SER A 50 3.57 8.83 -24.49
CA SER A 50 2.56 7.83 -24.86
C SER A 50 3.18 6.47 -25.24
N GLY A 51 4.29 6.46 -25.98
CA GLY A 51 5.01 5.22 -26.30
C GLY A 51 5.61 4.54 -25.07
N GLY A 52 6.04 5.31 -24.07
CA GLY A 52 6.47 4.81 -22.77
C GLY A 52 5.32 4.17 -21.99
N VAL A 53 4.14 4.80 -21.97
CA VAL A 53 2.93 4.22 -21.37
C VAL A 53 2.56 2.91 -22.07
N PHE A 54 2.46 2.91 -23.40
CA PHE A 54 2.06 1.72 -24.16
C PHE A 54 3.07 0.55 -24.09
N ARG A 55 4.34 0.83 -23.78
CA ARG A 55 5.33 -0.21 -23.48
C ARG A 55 4.99 -1.01 -22.21
N HIS A 56 4.30 -0.38 -21.25
CA HIS A 56 3.93 -1.00 -19.98
C HIS A 56 2.46 -1.46 -19.98
N CYS A 57 1.58 -0.70 -20.61
CA CYS A 57 0.14 -0.92 -20.67
C CYS A 57 -0.29 -0.90 -22.14
N PRO A 58 -0.37 -2.07 -22.81
CA PRO A 58 -0.59 -2.14 -24.26
C PRO A 58 -1.85 -1.43 -24.74
N THR A 59 -2.90 -1.44 -23.92
CA THR A 59 -4.16 -0.73 -24.19
C THR A 59 -4.55 0.21 -23.06
N ARG A 60 -5.49 1.13 -23.34
CA ARG A 60 -6.12 1.95 -22.29
C ARG A 60 -6.80 1.09 -21.23
N LEU A 61 -7.39 -0.06 -21.61
CA LEU A 61 -8.01 -0.95 -20.63
C LEU A 61 -6.97 -1.59 -19.72
N ASP A 62 -5.83 -2.03 -20.26
CA ASP A 62 -4.73 -2.60 -19.46
C ASP A 62 -4.18 -1.58 -18.46
N LEU A 63 -4.11 -0.30 -18.85
CA LEU A 63 -3.73 0.78 -17.94
C LEU A 63 -4.72 0.91 -16.77
N MET A 64 -6.02 0.81 -17.05
CA MET A 64 -7.07 0.94 -16.04
C MET A 64 -7.07 -0.27 -15.09
N ILE A 65 -6.86 -1.48 -15.63
CA ILE A 65 -6.71 -2.70 -14.83
C ILE A 65 -5.49 -2.59 -13.92
N ALA A 66 -4.33 -2.20 -14.47
CA ALA A 66 -3.10 -2.03 -13.69
C ALA A 66 -3.26 -0.96 -12.59
N ALA A 67 -3.98 0.13 -12.87
CA ALA A 67 -4.29 1.15 -11.87
C ALA A 67 -5.19 0.59 -10.75
N ALA A 68 -6.22 -0.17 -11.10
CA ALA A 68 -7.08 -0.84 -10.13
C ALA A 68 -6.31 -1.85 -9.28
N ASP A 69 -5.38 -2.60 -9.89
CA ASP A 69 -4.50 -3.54 -9.19
C ASP A 69 -3.60 -2.82 -8.19
N ALA A 70 -3.01 -1.69 -8.60
CA ALA A 70 -2.17 -0.88 -7.70
C ALA A 70 -2.96 -0.28 -6.54
N VAL A 71 -4.21 0.14 -6.75
CA VAL A 71 -5.10 0.58 -5.66
C VAL A 71 -5.38 -0.58 -4.72
N ARG A 72 -5.70 -1.76 -5.25
CA ARG A 72 -5.98 -2.96 -4.46
C ARG A 72 -4.79 -3.32 -3.57
N GLU A 73 -3.59 -3.36 -4.15
CA GLU A 73 -2.35 -3.66 -3.41
C GLU A 73 -2.13 -2.67 -2.27
N ARG A 74 -2.27 -1.37 -2.53
CA ARG A 74 -2.14 -0.32 -1.50
C ARG A 74 -3.18 -0.46 -0.39
N GLN A 75 -4.42 -0.79 -0.75
CA GLN A 75 -5.48 -0.99 0.24
C GLN A 75 -5.21 -2.19 1.13
N PHE A 76 -4.75 -3.32 0.57
CA PHE A 76 -4.38 -4.49 1.37
C PHE A 76 -3.19 -4.20 2.27
N ALA A 77 -2.13 -3.57 1.76
CA ALA A 77 -0.99 -3.17 2.58
C ALA A 77 -1.41 -2.25 3.74
N ASN A 78 -2.28 -1.27 3.47
CA ASN A 78 -2.80 -0.38 4.51
C ASN A 78 -3.68 -1.13 5.53
N PHE A 79 -4.47 -2.10 5.07
CA PHE A 79 -5.31 -2.92 5.93
C PHE A 79 -4.49 -3.81 6.85
N GLU A 80 -3.47 -4.49 6.32
CA GLU A 80 -2.52 -5.30 7.09
C GLU A 80 -1.79 -4.45 8.12
N ALA A 81 -1.28 -3.28 7.73
CA ALA A 81 -0.64 -2.33 8.64
C ALA A 81 -1.59 -1.87 9.76
N GLY A 82 -2.86 -1.62 9.43
CA GLY A 82 -3.89 -1.26 10.41
C GLY A 82 -4.20 -2.40 11.39
N LEU A 83 -4.30 -3.64 10.90
CA LEU A 83 -4.50 -4.82 11.75
C LEU A 83 -3.31 -5.06 12.68
N ALA A 84 -2.08 -4.90 12.20
CA ALA A 84 -0.89 -5.01 13.02
C ALA A 84 -0.90 -3.96 14.15
N ALA A 85 -1.23 -2.70 13.83
CA ALA A 85 -1.33 -1.63 14.82
C ALA A 85 -2.39 -1.90 15.90
N LEU A 86 -3.51 -2.53 15.56
CA LEU A 86 -4.55 -2.94 16.54
C LEU A 86 -4.13 -4.16 17.37
N GLY A 87 -3.35 -5.08 16.79
CA GLY A 87 -2.81 -6.26 17.49
C GLY A 87 -1.84 -5.89 18.61
N ASP A 88 -1.11 -4.79 18.43
CA ASP A 88 -0.20 -4.25 19.44
C ASP A 88 -0.94 -3.69 20.68
N GLU A 89 -2.14 -3.11 20.52
CA GLU A 89 -2.95 -2.60 21.65
C GLU A 89 -3.52 -3.71 22.57
N HIS A 90 -3.55 -4.96 22.12
CA HIS A 90 -4.02 -6.11 22.93
C HIS A 90 -2.89 -6.97 23.51
N ALA A 91 -1.62 -6.68 23.20
CA ALA A 91 -0.47 -7.36 23.83
C ALA A 91 -0.24 -6.91 25.29
N ASP A 92 -0.72 -5.72 25.67
CA ASP A 92 -0.50 -5.12 27.00
C ASP A 92 -1.62 -5.37 28.04
N ILE A 93 -2.58 -6.28 27.79
CA ILE A 93 -3.57 -6.66 28.81
C ILE A 93 -3.01 -7.73 29.78
N SER A 94 -1.79 -8.24 29.55
CA SER A 94 -1.19 -9.25 30.43
C SER A 94 -0.44 -8.71 31.67
N GLU A 95 -0.18 -7.40 31.76
CA GLU A 95 0.49 -6.80 32.94
C GLU A 95 -0.45 -6.09 33.94
N SER A 96 -1.77 -6.04 33.68
CA SER A 96 -2.75 -5.47 34.63
C SER A 96 -3.50 -6.52 35.46
N CYS A 97 -3.18 -7.81 35.34
CA CYS A 97 -3.71 -8.83 36.26
C CYS A 97 -2.61 -9.18 37.27
N GLY A 98 -2.44 -8.32 38.27
CA GLY A 98 -1.56 -8.52 39.43
C GLY A 98 -2.05 -9.62 40.36
N CYS A 99 -2.33 -10.82 39.85
CA CYS A 99 -2.54 -12.02 40.66
C CYS A 99 -1.27 -12.89 40.65
N ALA A 100 -0.17 -12.35 41.16
CA ALA A 100 0.96 -13.17 41.56
C ALA A 100 0.59 -13.88 42.88
N SER A 101 0.31 -15.18 42.77
CA SER A 101 0.20 -16.18 43.84
C SER A 101 -0.92 -15.98 44.89
N ASN A 102 -1.92 -16.87 44.83
CA ASN A 102 -2.80 -17.33 45.93
C ASN A 102 -4.28 -16.86 46.02
N CYS A 103 -4.98 -16.51 44.93
CA CYS A 103 -6.41 -16.12 45.03
C CYS A 103 -7.45 -17.15 44.55
N CYS A 104 -7.08 -18.27 43.91
CA CYS A 104 -8.04 -19.31 43.53
C CYS A 104 -7.86 -20.59 44.37
N ALA A 105 -8.31 -20.54 45.63
CA ALA A 105 -8.59 -21.74 46.41
C ALA A 105 -10.09 -21.72 46.81
N PRO A 106 -10.88 -22.76 46.48
CA PRO A 106 -12.28 -22.83 46.88
C PRO A 106 -12.40 -23.01 48.41
N PRO A 107 -13.47 -22.50 49.06
CA PRO A 107 -13.64 -22.67 50.50
C PRO A 107 -13.94 -24.14 50.85
N ALA A 108 -13.17 -24.71 51.79
CA ALA A 108 -13.47 -25.99 52.40
C ALA A 108 -14.71 -25.85 53.31
N GLY A 109 -15.76 -26.65 53.04
CA GLY A 109 -16.99 -26.68 53.82
C GLY A 109 -16.82 -27.35 55.20
N PRO A 110 -17.70 -27.08 56.18
CA PRO A 110 -17.63 -27.67 57.51
C PRO A 110 -18.13 -29.14 57.55
N ARG A 111 -17.68 -29.85 58.60
CA ARG A 111 -17.69 -31.31 58.81
C ARG A 111 -19.05 -31.98 58.86
#